data_AF-A0AAV3RF20-F1
#
_entry.id   AF-A0AAV3RF20-F1
#
_cell.length_a   1.000
_cell.length_b   1.000
_cell.length_c   1.000
_cell.angle_alpha   90.00
_cell.angle_beta   90.00
_cell.angle_gamma   90.00
#
_symmetry.space_group_name_H-M   'P 1'
#
loop_
_entity.id
_entity.type
_entity.pdbx_description
1 polymer ?
#
loop_
_entity_poly.entity_id
_entity_poly.type
_entity_poly.pdbx_seq_one_letter_code
_entity_poly.pdbx_strand_id
1 'polypeptide(L)' 'MVDHEGKIEATSPYYLGFEDQPGNLISHILLQNENYSGWSKAVTIALKARRKFFFLDDTINKPVENRKLLN' A
#
# COMPACT_ATOMS: atom_id res chain seq x y z
N MET A 1 -13.72 5.01 -1.74
CA MET A 1 -15.12 5.48 -1.63
C MET A 1 -15.48 5.35 -0.17
N VAL A 2 -16.02 6.42 0.41
CA VAL A 2 -16.36 6.53 1.84
C VAL A 2 -17.85 6.23 1.96
N ASP A 3 -18.27 5.46 2.96
CA ASP A 3 -19.70 5.22 3.19
C ASP A 3 -20.41 6.49 3.69
N HIS A 4 -21.73 6.40 3.87
CA HIS A 4 -22.55 7.52 4.32
C HIS A 4 -22.22 7.99 5.75
N GLU A 5 -21.37 7.24 6.48
CA GLU A 5 -20.96 7.50 7.87
C GLU A 5 -19.51 8.01 7.97
N GLY A 6 -18.83 8.24 6.85
CA GLY A 6 -17.45 8.71 6.86
C GLY A 6 -16.39 7.60 7.01
N LYS A 7 -16.80 6.33 7.01
CA LYS A 7 -15.91 5.18 7.16
C LYS A 7 -15.37 4.72 5.81
N ILE A 8 -14.10 4.36 5.81
CA ILE A 8 -13.45 3.80 4.62
C ILE A 8 -13.96 2.37 4.42
N GLU A 9 -14.59 2.13 3.27
CA GLU A 9 -15.08 0.80 2.87
C GLU A 9 -13.97 -0.24 2.86
N ALA A 10 -14.24 -1.48 3.30
CA ALA A 10 -13.22 -2.54 3.36
C ALA A 10 -12.65 -2.93 1.97
N THR A 11 -13.39 -2.63 0.91
CA THR A 11 -12.97 -2.81 -0.48
C THR A 11 -12.15 -1.63 -1.02
N SER A 12 -12.13 -0.51 -0.31
CA SER A 12 -11.36 0.67 -0.69
C SER A 12 -9.86 0.38 -0.62
N PRO A 13 -9.06 0.81 -1.60
CA PRO A 13 -7.60 0.65 -1.56
C PRO A 13 -6.95 1.40 -0.36
N TYR A 14 -7.65 2.40 0.18
CA TYR A 14 -7.22 3.17 1.36
C TYR A 14 -7.64 2.55 2.70
N TYR A 15 -8.38 1.43 2.70
CA TYR A 15 -8.76 0.76 3.94
C TYR A 15 -7.53 0.22 4.65
N LEU A 16 -7.43 0.45 5.96
CA LEU A 16 -6.41 -0.12 6.82
C LEU A 16 -7.07 -1.23 7.65
N GLY A 17 -6.87 -2.47 7.23
CA GLY A 17 -7.35 -3.64 7.98
C GLY A 17 -6.49 -3.92 9.20
N PHE A 18 -6.98 -4.74 10.14
CA PHE A 18 -6.21 -5.19 11.31
C PHE A 18 -4.88 -5.88 10.92
N GLU A 19 -4.84 -6.51 9.75
CA GLU A 19 -3.66 -7.16 9.18
C GLU A 19 -2.63 -6.20 8.58
N ASP A 20 -3.01 -4.94 8.32
CA ASP A 20 -2.06 -3.89 7.89
C ASP A 20 -1.32 -3.40 9.13
N GLN A 21 -0.27 -4.14 9.53
CA GLN A 21 0.60 -3.83 10.66
C GLN A 21 1.74 -2.91 10.19
N PRO A 22 1.64 -1.58 10.40
CA PRO A 22 2.73 -0.68 10.08
C PRO A 22 3.96 -1.05 10.92
N GLY A 23 5.10 -1.25 10.25
CA GLY A 23 6.35 -1.67 10.88
C GLY A 23 6.72 -3.14 10.65
N ASN A 24 5.79 -3.97 10.19
CA ASN A 24 6.12 -5.34 9.78
C ASN A 24 6.76 -5.39 8.39
N LEU A 25 7.58 -6.42 8.17
CA LEU A 25 8.18 -6.69 6.87
C LEU A 25 7.11 -7.06 5.84
N ILE A 26 7.13 -6.37 4.70
CA ILE A 26 6.22 -6.64 3.56
C ILE A 26 6.55 -8.00 2.91
N SER A 27 7.81 -8.40 2.93
CA SER A 27 8.32 -9.64 2.32
C SER A 27 9.39 -10.27 3.22
N HIS A 28 9.43 -11.60 3.27
CA HIS A 28 10.50 -12.35 3.94
C HIS A 28 11.82 -12.33 3.16
N ILE A 29 11.77 -12.05 1.86
CA ILE A 29 12.98 -11.82 1.05
C ILE A 29 13.40 -10.38 1.28
N LEU A 30 14.54 -10.17 1.94
CA LEU A 30 15.13 -8.85 2.14
C LEU A 30 15.96 -8.45 0.91
N LEU A 31 15.97 -7.16 0.57
CA LEU A 31 16.77 -6.68 -0.56
C LEU A 31 18.26 -6.79 -0.23
N GLN A 32 18.98 -7.47 -1.10
CA GLN A 32 20.43 -7.62 -1.09
C GLN A 32 20.96 -7.30 -2.49
N ASN A 33 22.28 -7.17 -2.64
CA ASN A 33 22.91 -6.72 -3.88
C ASN A 33 22.52 -7.56 -5.11
N GLU A 34 22.28 -8.86 -4.93
CA GLU A 34 22.14 -9.80 -6.06
C GLU A 34 20.72 -10.38 -6.22
N ASN A 35 19.77 -10.06 -5.33
CA ASN A 35 18.48 -10.76 -5.27
C ASN A 35 17.27 -9.92 -5.72
N TYR A 36 17.49 -8.79 -6.40
CA TYR A 36 16.44 -7.85 -6.79
C TYR A 36 15.25 -8.53 -7.50
N SER A 37 15.51 -9.49 -8.39
CA SER A 37 14.44 -10.24 -9.09
C SER A 37 13.55 -11.04 -8.14
N GLY A 38 14.13 -11.71 -7.14
CA GLY A 38 13.37 -12.44 -6.14
C GLY A 38 12.63 -11.51 -5.18
N TRP A 39 13.33 -10.48 -4.70
CA TRP A 39 12.78 -9.46 -3.82
C TRP A 39 11.59 -8.72 -4.46
N SER A 40 11.73 -8.23 -5.69
CA SER A 40 10.67 -7.47 -6.38
C SER A 40 9.42 -8.31 -6.62
N LYS A 41 9.58 -9.59 -6.99
CA LYS A 41 8.45 -10.53 -7.12
C LYS A 41 7.74 -10.75 -5.78
N ALA A 42 8.49 -10.97 -4.70
CA ALA A 42 7.90 -11.20 -3.38
C ALA A 42 7.15 -9.96 -2.86
N VAL A 43 7.73 -8.76 -3.01
CA VAL A 43 7.06 -7.50 -2.68
C VAL A 43 5.79 -7.31 -3.53
N THR A 44 5.87 -7.55 -4.83
CA THR A 44 4.73 -7.43 -5.74
C THR A 44 3.57 -8.36 -5.33
N ILE A 45 3.87 -9.62 -5.03
CA ILE A 45 2.86 -10.60 -4.58
C ILE A 45 2.23 -10.16 -3.25
N ALA A 46 3.06 -9.75 -2.29
CA ALA A 46 2.60 -9.29 -0.98
C ALA A 46 1.68 -8.06 -1.06
N LEU A 47 2.00 -7.10 -1.94
CA LEU A 47 1.17 -5.92 -2.17
C LEU A 47 -0.12 -6.25 -2.92
N LYS A 48 -0.10 -7.17 -3.90
CA LYS A 48 -1.31 -7.62 -4.59
C LYS A 48 -2.26 -8.37 -3.66
N ALA A 49 -1.73 -9.24 -2.80
CA ALA A 49 -2.52 -9.96 -1.79
C ALA A 49 -3.25 -9.00 -0.84
N ARG A 50 -2.62 -7.86 -0.51
CA ARG A 50 -3.21 -6.80 0.32
C ARG A 50 -4.01 -5.74 -0.44
N ARG A 51 -4.14 -5.87 -1.77
CA ARG A 51 -4.78 -4.87 -2.66
C ARG A 51 -4.14 -3.47 -2.56
N LYS A 52 -2.82 -3.42 -2.33
CA LYS A 52 -2.03 -2.19 -2.23
C LYS A 52 -1.13 -1.96 -3.44
N PHE A 53 -1.12 -2.86 -4.43
CA PHE A 53 -0.27 -2.71 -5.61
C PHE A 53 -0.62 -1.48 -6.46
N PHE A 54 -1.87 -1.01 -6.38
CA PHE A 54 -2.38 0.17 -7.08
C PHE A 54 -1.66 1.48 -6.73
N PHE A 55 -0.94 1.50 -5.60
CA PHE A 55 -0.09 2.64 -5.19
C PHE A 55 1.28 2.64 -5.87
N LEU A 56 1.70 1.50 -6.43
CA LEU A 56 3.02 1.33 -7.07
C LEU A 56 2.94 1.39 -8.59
N ASP A 57 1.82 0.98 -9.18
CA ASP A 57 1.59 0.97 -10.63
C ASP A 57 0.89 2.24 -11.16
N ASP A 58 0.82 3.29 -10.33
CA ASP A 58 0.17 4.57 -10.61
C ASP A 58 -1.33 4.49 -10.97
N THR A 59 -1.99 3.34 -10.74
CA THR A 59 -3.46 3.25 -10.87
C THR A 59 -4.16 4.24 -9.94
N ILE A 60 -3.60 4.45 -8.76
CA ILE A 60 -4.00 5.50 -7.82
C ILE A 60 -2.98 6.62 -7.90
N ASN A 61 -3.39 7.73 -8.51
CA ASN A 61 -2.57 8.91 -8.60
C ASN A 61 -2.18 9.44 -7.21
N LYS A 62 -0.92 9.83 -7.07
CA LYS A 62 -0.46 10.57 -5.90
C LYS A 62 -1.32 11.83 -5.74
N PRO A 63 -1.83 12.13 -4.53
CA PRO A 63 -2.58 13.35 -4.31
C PRO A 63 -1.73 14.57 -4.69
N VAL A 64 -2.34 15.49 -5.45
CA VAL A 64 -1.73 16.79 -5.76
C VAL A 64 -1.45 17.49 -4.43
N GLU A 65 -0.24 17.99 -4.25
CA GLU A 65 0.22 18.60 -2.99
C GLU A 65 -0.53 19.91 -2.70
N ASN A 66 -1.78 19.83 -2.25
CA ASN A 66 -2.48 20.95 -1.62
C ASN A 66 -2.21 20.90 -0.12
N ARG A 67 -0.95 21.19 0.24
CA ARG A 67 -0.57 21.47 1.62
C ARG A 67 -1.21 22.80 2.04
N LYS A 68 -2.42 22.74 2.62
CA LYS A 68 -2.63 23.46 3.87
C LYS A 68 -2.23 22.50 4.98
N LEU A 69 -0.95 22.54 5.33
CA LEU A 69 -0.54 22.02 6.64
C LEU A 69 -1.39 22.79 7.65
N LEU A 70 -2.19 22.05 8.41
CA LEU A 70 -2.94 22.61 9.52
C LEU A 70 -1.92 23.27 10.45
N ASN A 71 -2.10 24.57 10.67
CA ASN A 71 -1.37 25.37 11.65
C ASN A 71 -1.69 24.88 13.06
#